data_AF-A0A8C4Q3T1-F1
#
_entry.id   AF-A0A8C4Q3T1-F1
#
_cell.length_a   1.000
_cell.length_b   1.000
_cell.length_c   1.000
_cell.angle_alpha   90.00
_cell.angle_beta   90.00
_cell.angle_gamma   90.00
#
_symmetry.space_group_name_H-M   'P 1'
#
loop_
_entity.id
_entity.type
_entity.pdbx_description
1 polymer ?
#
loop_
_entity_poly.entity_id
_entity_poly.type
_entity_poly.pdbx_seq_one_letter_code
_entity_poly.pdbx_strand_id
1 'polypeptide(L)'
;MWSRLHNDFAMTCLVMAVYSAAHLWDSLKLVCSENLRGYGWSVQQIIFINYMPYFFSLQFQPASEFQASGTDAESVQQFYDLLTGSMDVIRSWVDKVPGFGELLRDDQDLLFDAAFLELLVLRLAYRSNAAEGKLIFCSGVVLHRLQCLRGFGDWLDAILEFSSSLQELNMDLSAFSCIAALVMVTERHGLKEPKRVEELQARLVTSLKEHVALSTPTPARSAQLSRLLGKLPELRSLCTQGLQRIFYLKLEDLVPPPPMLDKLFLDTLPF
;
A
#
# COMPACT_ATOMS: atom_id res chain seq x y z
N MET A 1 5.83 -31.39 21.33
CA MET A 1 5.99 -30.52 22.52
C MET A 1 6.96 -29.36 22.26
N TRP A 2 8.04 -29.56 21.49
CA TRP A 2 8.99 -28.50 21.10
C TRP A 2 8.47 -27.49 20.05
N SER A 3 7.44 -27.82 19.28
CA SER A 3 6.83 -26.93 18.28
C SER A 3 5.85 -25.89 18.87
N ARG A 4 5.32 -26.10 20.09
CA ARG A 4 4.49 -25.09 20.78
C ARG A 4 5.34 -24.02 21.47
N LEU A 5 6.47 -24.41 22.05
CA LEU A 5 7.40 -23.48 22.72
C LEU A 5 8.10 -22.51 21.76
N HIS A 6 8.32 -22.90 20.49
CA HIS A 6 8.94 -22.01 19.50
C HIS A 6 7.99 -20.89 19.03
N ASN A 7 6.68 -21.17 18.93
CA ASN A 7 5.65 -20.17 18.62
C ASN A 7 5.41 -19.20 19.78
N ASP A 8 5.46 -19.68 21.03
CA ASP A 8 5.36 -18.80 22.19
C ASP A 8 6.56 -17.86 22.31
N PHE A 9 7.78 -18.30 21.97
CA PHE A 9 8.97 -17.45 21.98
C PHE A 9 8.93 -16.36 20.89
N ALA A 10 8.47 -16.70 19.68
CA ALA A 10 8.33 -15.73 18.59
C ALA A 10 7.24 -14.68 18.89
N MET A 11 6.13 -15.10 19.51
CA MET A 11 5.04 -14.22 19.91
C MET A 11 5.45 -13.31 21.08
N THR A 12 6.25 -13.81 22.03
CA THR A 12 6.82 -13.01 23.12
C THR A 12 7.82 -11.99 22.59
N CYS A 13 8.65 -12.34 21.59
CA CYS A 13 9.56 -11.40 20.92
C CYS A 13 8.81 -10.30 20.15
N LEU A 14 7.68 -10.62 19.50
CA LEU A 14 6.81 -9.65 18.82
C LEU A 14 6.13 -8.72 19.83
N VAL A 15 5.59 -9.25 20.93
CA VAL A 15 4.98 -8.45 22.00
C VAL A 15 6.02 -7.58 22.71
N MET A 16 7.25 -8.06 22.90
CA MET A 16 8.37 -7.29 23.47
C MET A 16 8.88 -6.22 22.50
N ALA A 17 8.89 -6.48 21.18
CA ALA A 17 9.17 -5.47 20.16
C ALA A 17 8.10 -4.36 20.14
N VAL A 18 6.83 -4.74 20.33
CA VAL A 18 5.69 -3.82 20.47
C VAL A 18 5.77 -3.00 21.77
N TYR A 19 6.13 -3.62 22.90
CA TYR A 19 6.29 -2.93 24.19
C TYR A 19 7.49 -1.97 24.22
N SER A 20 8.61 -2.36 23.61
CA SER A 20 9.80 -1.51 23.48
C SER A 20 9.52 -0.31 22.55
N ALA A 21 8.72 -0.50 21.50
CA ALA A 21 8.26 0.57 20.62
C ALA A 21 7.30 1.56 21.31
N ALA A 22 6.47 1.10 22.27
CA ALA A 22 5.60 1.96 23.08
C ALA A 22 6.39 2.84 24.08
N HIS A 23 7.51 2.35 24.61
CA HIS A 23 8.39 3.16 25.45
C HIS A 23 9.24 4.15 24.64
N LEU A 24 9.63 3.76 23.42
CA LEU A 24 10.20 4.65 22.41
C LEU A 24 9.22 5.75 21.96
N TRP A 25 7.91 5.47 21.96
CA TRP A 25 6.84 6.41 21.62
C TRP A 25 6.70 7.57 22.63
N ASP A 26 6.77 7.31 23.93
CA ASP A 26 6.74 8.38 24.93
C ASP A 26 8.04 9.20 24.95
N SER A 27 9.19 8.58 24.63
CA SER A 27 10.44 9.29 24.38
C SER A 27 10.42 10.12 23.08
N LEU A 28 9.78 9.62 22.01
CA LEU A 28 9.63 10.31 20.73
C LEU A 28 8.63 11.48 20.81
N LYS A 29 7.57 11.38 21.63
CA LYS A 29 6.69 12.52 21.95
C LYS A 29 7.48 13.68 22.55
N LEU A 30 8.36 13.40 23.51
CA LEU A 30 9.16 14.42 24.18
C LEU A 30 10.15 15.07 23.20
N VAL A 31 10.89 14.25 22.43
CA VAL A 31 11.90 14.71 21.47
C VAL A 31 11.28 15.49 20.30
N CYS A 32 10.09 15.12 19.84
CA CYS A 32 9.37 15.88 18.82
C CYS A 32 8.81 17.20 19.37
N SER A 33 8.30 17.23 20.60
CA SER A 33 7.69 18.46 21.15
C SER A 33 8.68 19.62 21.37
N GLU A 34 9.95 19.33 21.65
CA GLU A 34 10.97 20.36 21.89
C GLU A 34 11.68 20.85 20.62
N ASN A 35 11.76 20.04 19.56
CA ASN A 35 12.48 20.39 18.31
C ASN A 35 11.60 20.96 17.18
N LEU A 36 10.28 21.04 17.34
CA LEU A 36 9.33 21.40 16.28
C LEU A 36 9.12 22.91 16.06
N ARG A 37 9.95 23.80 16.61
CA ARG A 37 9.71 25.26 16.53
C ARG A 37 10.41 25.99 15.39
N GLY A 38 11.10 25.33 14.45
CA GLY A 38 11.94 26.10 13.51
C GLY A 38 12.42 25.51 12.19
N TYR A 39 12.02 24.31 11.76
CA TYR A 39 12.55 23.75 10.49
C TYR A 39 11.44 23.21 9.59
N GLY A 40 11.49 23.60 8.32
CA GLY A 40 10.56 23.20 7.27
C GLY A 40 10.44 21.69 7.09
N TRP A 41 9.27 21.28 6.59
CA TRP A 41 8.75 19.92 6.34
C TRP A 41 9.76 18.78 6.50
N SER A 42 9.72 18.06 7.62
CA SER A 42 10.52 16.85 7.82
C SER A 42 9.75 15.59 7.41
N VAL A 43 10.45 14.65 6.77
CA VAL A 43 10.03 13.29 6.36
C VAL A 43 9.22 12.52 7.44
N GLN A 44 9.34 12.94 8.70
CA GLN A 44 8.58 12.41 9.84
C GLN A 44 7.07 12.64 9.73
N GLN A 45 6.60 13.72 9.10
CA GLN A 45 5.16 13.93 8.86
C GLN A 45 4.59 12.90 7.87
N ILE A 46 5.36 12.49 6.87
CA ILE A 46 4.97 11.48 5.89
C ILE A 46 4.97 10.06 6.50
N ILE A 47 5.93 9.78 7.38
CA ILE A 47 5.98 8.53 8.17
C ILE A 47 4.76 8.41 9.08
N PHE A 48 4.35 9.48 9.76
CA PHE A 48 3.19 9.53 10.67
C PHE A 48 1.88 9.11 9.99
N ILE A 49 1.74 9.39 8.70
CA ILE A 49 0.53 9.12 7.90
C ILE A 49 0.45 7.65 7.47
N ASN A 50 1.59 7.01 7.20
CA ASN A 50 1.62 5.60 6.80
C ASN A 50 1.30 4.65 7.98
N TYR A 51 1.61 5.03 9.22
CA TYR A 51 1.43 4.15 10.40
C TYR A 51 -0.01 4.08 10.97
N MET A 52 -0.92 4.94 10.52
CA MET A 52 -2.29 5.00 11.08
C MET A 52 -3.12 3.70 10.99
N PRO A 53 -2.95 2.79 10.01
CA PRO A 53 -3.69 1.52 9.99
C PRO A 53 -3.06 0.40 10.85
N TYR A 54 -1.82 0.55 11.30
CA TYR A 54 -1.05 -0.57 11.88
C TYR A 54 -1.19 -0.74 13.39
N PHE A 55 -1.86 0.18 14.10
CA PHE A 55 -1.89 0.17 15.56
C PHE A 55 -3.12 -0.54 16.17
N PHE A 56 -4.13 -0.91 15.37
CA PHE A 56 -5.45 -1.28 15.95
C PHE A 56 -6.12 -2.57 15.46
N SER A 57 -5.64 -3.29 14.44
CA SER A 57 -6.39 -4.46 13.94
C SER A 57 -5.56 -5.56 13.28
N LEU A 58 -4.56 -6.10 13.98
CA LEU A 58 -4.00 -7.40 13.58
C LEU A 58 -4.92 -8.53 14.09
N GLN A 59 -5.98 -8.82 13.34
CA GLN A 59 -6.72 -10.08 13.50
C GLN A 59 -5.99 -11.14 12.68
N PHE A 60 -4.99 -11.77 13.30
CA PHE A 60 -4.33 -12.92 12.70
C PHE A 60 -5.29 -14.12 12.77
N GLN A 61 -5.76 -14.59 11.61
CA GLN A 61 -6.42 -15.89 11.52
C GLN A 61 -5.34 -16.97 11.44
N PRO A 62 -5.16 -17.81 12.46
CA PRO A 62 -4.10 -18.82 12.45
C PRO A 62 -4.33 -19.83 11.33
N ALA A 63 -3.24 -20.27 10.73
CA ALA A 63 -3.19 -21.24 9.64
C ALA A 63 -3.55 -22.69 10.05
N SER A 64 -4.46 -22.86 11.00
CA SER A 64 -4.98 -24.18 11.38
C SER A 64 -6.05 -24.61 10.37
N GLU A 65 -5.72 -25.65 9.61
CA GLU A 65 -6.62 -26.42 8.72
C GLU A 65 -7.09 -25.67 7.45
N PHE A 66 -6.17 -25.41 6.52
CA PHE A 66 -6.48 -24.87 5.20
C PHE A 66 -7.22 -25.90 4.32
N GLN A 67 -8.55 -25.86 4.37
CA GLN A 67 -9.37 -26.07 3.17
C GLN A 67 -9.86 -24.70 2.71
N ALA A 68 -9.74 -24.40 1.42
CA ALA A 68 -10.59 -23.39 0.80
C ALA A 68 -12.03 -23.95 0.83
N SER A 69 -12.67 -23.93 2.00
CA SER A 69 -13.98 -24.52 2.24
C SER A 69 -15.13 -23.56 1.94
N GLY A 70 -14.85 -22.50 1.18
CA GLY A 70 -15.86 -21.59 0.66
C GLY A 70 -16.23 -21.95 -0.79
N THR A 71 -17.47 -21.68 -1.14
CA THR A 71 -17.95 -21.67 -2.53
C THR A 71 -17.16 -20.65 -3.37
N ASP A 72 -17.20 -20.82 -4.68
CA ASP A 72 -16.62 -19.85 -5.61
C ASP A 72 -17.18 -18.43 -5.39
N ALA A 73 -18.50 -18.33 -5.12
CA ALA A 73 -19.15 -17.05 -4.82
C ALA A 73 -18.59 -16.40 -3.54
N GLU A 74 -18.36 -17.15 -2.47
CA GLU A 74 -17.75 -16.62 -1.24
C GLU A 74 -16.31 -16.16 -1.47
N SER A 75 -15.55 -16.84 -2.33
CA SER A 75 -14.20 -16.43 -2.70
C SER A 75 -14.20 -15.12 -3.51
N VAL A 76 -15.17 -14.93 -4.39
CA VAL A 76 -15.38 -13.69 -5.15
C VAL A 76 -15.85 -12.55 -4.25
N GLN A 77 -16.75 -12.83 -3.30
CA GLN A 77 -17.17 -11.86 -2.29
C GLN A 77 -15.98 -11.40 -1.43
N GLN A 78 -15.16 -12.34 -0.94
CA GLN A 78 -13.95 -12.02 -0.18
C GLN A 78 -13.01 -11.12 -0.98
N PHE A 79 -12.83 -11.37 -2.28
CA PHE A 79 -12.06 -10.50 -3.15
C PHE A 79 -12.60 -9.06 -3.14
N TYR A 80 -13.90 -8.87 -3.37
CA TYR A 80 -14.51 -7.55 -3.35
C TYR A 80 -14.44 -6.85 -1.99
N ASP A 81 -14.59 -7.60 -0.90
CA ASP A 81 -14.50 -7.07 0.47
C ASP A 81 -13.07 -6.59 0.78
N LEU A 82 -12.05 -7.32 0.33
CA LEU A 82 -10.65 -6.94 0.50
C LEU A 82 -10.30 -5.67 -0.28
N LEU A 83 -10.81 -5.53 -1.52
CA LEU A 83 -10.63 -4.33 -2.33
C LEU A 83 -11.36 -3.13 -1.68
N THR A 84 -12.61 -3.32 -1.28
CA THR A 84 -13.44 -2.27 -0.66
C THR A 84 -12.87 -1.80 0.67
N GLY A 85 -12.52 -2.72 1.58
CA GLY A 85 -11.90 -2.38 2.85
C GLY A 85 -10.53 -1.69 2.67
N SER A 86 -9.81 -1.99 1.59
CA SER A 86 -8.58 -1.29 1.26
C SER A 86 -8.83 0.11 0.69
N MET A 87 -9.93 0.32 -0.02
CA MET A 87 -10.34 1.62 -0.56
C MET A 87 -10.54 2.65 0.55
N ASP A 88 -11.28 2.31 1.60
CA ASP A 88 -11.53 3.22 2.72
C ASP A 88 -10.22 3.62 3.42
N VAL A 89 -9.33 2.65 3.64
CA VAL A 89 -8.03 2.89 4.27
C VAL A 89 -7.13 3.76 3.40
N ILE A 90 -7.07 3.51 2.10
CA ILE A 90 -6.28 4.32 1.16
C ILE A 90 -6.87 5.72 1.06
N ARG A 91 -8.20 5.88 1.03
CA ARG A 91 -8.85 7.19 0.99
C ARG A 91 -8.52 8.02 2.23
N SER A 92 -8.61 7.42 3.42
CA SER A 92 -8.19 8.07 4.67
C SER A 92 -6.70 8.44 4.70
N TRP A 93 -5.86 7.67 4.01
CA TRP A 93 -4.43 7.96 3.88
C TRP A 93 -4.19 9.14 2.92
N VAL A 94 -4.90 9.19 1.79
CA VAL A 94 -4.79 10.24 0.78
C VAL A 94 -5.13 11.62 1.34
N ASP A 95 -6.19 11.73 2.16
CA ASP A 95 -6.58 13.00 2.80
C ASP A 95 -5.49 13.59 3.69
N LYS A 96 -4.55 12.76 4.15
CA LYS A 96 -3.45 13.17 5.01
C LYS A 96 -2.20 13.56 4.21
N VAL A 97 -2.12 13.22 2.92
CA VAL A 97 -0.97 13.59 2.08
C VAL A 97 -0.85 15.12 2.03
N PRO A 98 0.26 15.71 2.49
CA PRO A 98 0.41 17.16 2.57
C PRO A 98 0.17 17.82 1.20
N GLY A 99 -0.67 18.84 1.16
CA GLY A 99 -1.04 19.56 -0.07
C GLY A 99 -2.11 18.88 -0.93
N PHE A 100 -2.43 17.59 -0.71
CA PHE A 100 -3.46 16.91 -1.50
C PHE A 100 -4.86 17.47 -1.23
N GLY A 101 -5.20 17.68 0.04
CA GLY A 101 -6.48 18.26 0.45
C GLY A 101 -6.69 19.72 0.00
N GLU A 102 -5.66 20.39 -0.52
CA GLU A 102 -5.75 21.75 -1.07
C GLU A 102 -6.18 21.75 -2.55
N LEU A 103 -6.11 20.61 -3.25
CA LEU A 103 -6.56 20.47 -4.64
C LEU A 103 -8.09 20.59 -4.72
N LEU A 104 -8.62 20.88 -5.91
CA LEU A 104 -10.07 20.82 -6.14
C LEU A 104 -10.62 19.42 -5.86
N ARG A 105 -11.83 19.33 -5.31
CA ARG A 105 -12.44 18.05 -4.97
C ARG A 105 -12.58 17.12 -6.18
N ASP A 106 -12.97 17.68 -7.33
CA ASP A 106 -13.06 16.93 -8.59
C ASP A 106 -11.70 16.33 -9.00
N ASP A 107 -10.62 17.08 -8.82
CA ASP A 107 -9.25 16.61 -9.11
C ASP A 107 -8.79 15.57 -8.08
N GLN A 108 -9.16 15.74 -6.80
CA GLN A 108 -8.87 14.74 -5.76
C GLN A 108 -9.53 13.39 -6.06
N ASP A 109 -10.83 13.42 -6.40
CA ASP A 109 -11.60 12.22 -6.71
C ASP A 109 -11.05 11.56 -7.99
N LEU A 110 -10.77 12.35 -9.04
CA LEU A 110 -10.19 11.85 -10.30
C LEU A 110 -8.80 11.22 -10.11
N LEU A 111 -7.92 11.87 -9.33
CA LEU A 111 -6.60 11.30 -9.01
C LEU A 111 -6.75 10.01 -8.22
N PHE A 112 -7.66 9.98 -7.24
CA PHE A 112 -7.87 8.79 -6.40
C PHE A 112 -8.38 7.63 -7.23
N ASP A 113 -9.39 7.87 -8.05
CA ASP A 113 -10.00 6.84 -8.88
C ASP A 113 -8.97 6.27 -9.88
N ALA A 114 -8.12 7.13 -10.45
CA ALA A 114 -7.04 6.70 -11.35
C ALA A 114 -5.88 5.96 -10.66
N ALA A 115 -5.62 6.21 -9.37
CA ALA A 115 -4.44 5.70 -8.67
C ALA A 115 -4.75 4.58 -7.66
N PHE A 116 -6.01 4.35 -7.31
CA PHE A 116 -6.40 3.42 -6.24
C PHE A 116 -5.80 2.02 -6.44
N LEU A 117 -5.93 1.45 -7.64
CA LEU A 117 -5.44 0.09 -7.90
C LEU A 117 -3.92 0.00 -7.85
N GLU A 118 -3.22 1.03 -8.35
CA GLU A 118 -1.76 1.17 -8.24
C GLU A 118 -1.34 1.22 -6.77
N LEU A 119 -2.03 2.01 -5.94
CA LEU A 119 -1.76 2.09 -4.51
C LEU A 119 -2.09 0.79 -3.76
N LEU A 120 -3.19 0.12 -4.13
CA LEU A 120 -3.59 -1.16 -3.55
C LEU A 120 -2.47 -2.19 -3.75
N VAL A 121 -2.04 -2.39 -5.00
CA VAL A 121 -1.00 -3.36 -5.37
C VAL A 121 0.32 -3.01 -4.72
N LEU A 122 0.75 -1.75 -4.82
CA LEU A 122 2.02 -1.29 -4.25
C LEU A 122 2.08 -1.52 -2.73
N ARG A 123 1.01 -1.16 -2.01
CA ARG A 123 0.92 -1.31 -0.55
C ARG A 123 0.78 -2.78 -0.13
N LEU A 124 0.04 -3.58 -0.89
CA LEU A 124 -0.08 -5.02 -0.64
C LEU A 124 1.26 -5.72 -0.85
N ALA A 125 1.94 -5.46 -1.97
CA ALA A 125 3.22 -6.07 -2.29
C ALA A 125 4.31 -5.70 -1.29
N TYR A 126 4.36 -4.44 -0.83
CA TYR A 126 5.33 -3.99 0.17
C TYR A 126 5.13 -4.67 1.54
N ARG A 127 3.88 -4.94 1.95
CA ARG A 127 3.60 -5.60 3.23
C ARG A 127 3.66 -7.13 3.17
N SER A 128 3.46 -7.72 2.01
CA SER A 128 3.35 -9.17 1.87
C SER A 128 4.70 -9.85 2.04
N ASN A 129 4.68 -11.11 2.50
CA ASN A 129 5.84 -11.97 2.55
C ASN A 129 5.65 -13.10 1.53
N ALA A 130 6.27 -12.92 0.35
CA ALA A 130 6.18 -13.87 -0.74
C ALA A 130 6.79 -15.25 -0.39
N ALA A 131 7.86 -15.29 0.41
CA ALA A 131 8.50 -16.54 0.82
C ALA A 131 7.60 -17.42 1.70
N GLU A 132 6.75 -16.79 2.52
CA GLU A 132 5.78 -17.49 3.37
C GLU A 132 4.37 -17.57 2.75
N GLY A 133 4.17 -17.04 1.55
CA GLY A 133 2.87 -16.97 0.90
C GLY A 133 1.84 -16.15 1.69
N LYS A 134 2.27 -15.19 2.52
CA LYS A 134 1.38 -14.39 3.37
C LYS A 134 1.11 -13.03 2.74
N LEU A 135 -0.16 -12.70 2.60
CA LEU A 135 -0.66 -11.42 2.13
C LEU A 135 -1.23 -10.62 3.30
N ILE A 136 -0.78 -9.37 3.42
CA ILE A 136 -1.18 -8.47 4.51
C ILE A 136 -1.89 -7.25 3.89
N PHE A 137 -3.20 -7.21 4.05
CA PHE A 137 -4.04 -6.13 3.55
C PHE A 137 -4.01 -4.91 4.47
N CYS A 138 -4.31 -3.72 3.95
CA CYS A 138 -4.29 -2.49 4.76
C CYS A 138 -5.43 -2.41 5.78
N SER A 139 -6.44 -3.26 5.65
CA SER A 139 -7.49 -3.46 6.67
C SER A 139 -6.98 -4.22 7.90
N GLY A 140 -5.77 -4.79 7.85
CA GLY A 140 -5.20 -5.64 8.89
C GLY A 140 -5.49 -7.13 8.73
N VAL A 141 -6.29 -7.49 7.71
CA VAL A 141 -6.56 -8.89 7.34
C VAL A 141 -5.27 -9.53 6.81
N VAL A 142 -4.94 -10.70 7.34
CA VAL A 142 -3.80 -11.52 6.90
C VAL A 142 -4.33 -12.82 6.32
N LEU A 143 -4.02 -13.08 5.05
CA LEU A 143 -4.44 -14.30 4.35
C LEU A 143 -3.22 -15.02 3.77
N HIS A 144 -3.33 -16.33 3.64
CA HIS A 144 -2.36 -17.10 2.86
C HIS A 144 -2.75 -17.10 1.38
N ARG A 145 -1.76 -17.29 0.49
CA ARG A 145 -1.94 -17.36 -0.96
C ARG A 145 -3.09 -18.26 -1.38
N LEU A 146 -3.23 -19.42 -0.74
CA LEU A 146 -4.30 -20.39 -1.06
C LEU A 146 -5.72 -19.87 -0.78
N GLN A 147 -5.90 -18.97 0.19
CA GLN A 147 -7.20 -18.32 0.44
C GLN A 147 -7.52 -17.29 -0.66
N CYS A 148 -6.51 -16.58 -1.14
CA CYS A 148 -6.69 -15.55 -2.16
C CYS A 148 -6.80 -16.12 -3.59
N LEU A 149 -6.34 -17.35 -3.83
CA LEU A 149 -6.13 -17.88 -5.18
C LEU A 149 -7.40 -17.86 -6.05
N ARG A 150 -8.56 -18.26 -5.50
CA ARG A 150 -9.80 -18.26 -6.29
C ARG A 150 -10.30 -16.86 -6.60
N GLY A 151 -10.15 -15.90 -5.69
CA GLY A 151 -10.54 -14.51 -5.90
C GLY A 151 -9.60 -13.81 -6.88
N PHE A 152 -8.30 -13.90 -6.66
CA PHE A 152 -7.28 -13.15 -7.39
C PHE A 152 -6.81 -13.84 -8.68
N GLY A 153 -6.84 -15.16 -8.76
CA GLY A 153 -6.29 -15.91 -9.91
C GLY A 153 -4.79 -15.65 -10.10
N ASP A 154 -4.34 -15.66 -11.36
CA ASP A 154 -2.93 -15.45 -11.74
C ASP A 154 -2.38 -14.07 -11.34
N TRP A 155 -3.27 -13.08 -11.14
CA TRP A 155 -2.90 -11.76 -10.64
C TRP A 155 -2.18 -11.83 -9.28
N LEU A 156 -2.56 -12.80 -8.45
CA LEU A 156 -1.95 -13.03 -7.14
C LEU A 156 -0.45 -13.31 -7.24
N ASP A 157 -0.08 -14.13 -8.21
CA ASP A 157 1.29 -14.62 -8.37
C ASP A 157 2.19 -13.49 -8.86
N ALA A 158 1.67 -12.67 -9.77
CA ALA A 158 2.34 -11.46 -10.24
C ALA A 158 2.53 -10.44 -9.11
N ILE A 159 1.56 -10.27 -8.20
CA ILE A 159 1.72 -9.41 -7.00
C ILE A 159 2.82 -9.95 -6.08
N LEU A 160 2.90 -11.26 -5.87
CA LEU A 160 3.91 -11.88 -5.01
C LEU A 160 5.31 -11.84 -5.63
N GLU A 161 5.44 -11.96 -6.96
CA GLU A 161 6.70 -11.77 -7.67
C GLU A 161 7.17 -10.31 -7.54
N PHE A 162 6.27 -9.35 -7.72
CA PHE A 162 6.56 -7.94 -7.49
C PHE A 162 6.95 -7.65 -6.03
N SER A 163 6.30 -8.31 -5.06
CA SER A 163 6.64 -8.23 -3.64
C SER A 163 8.09 -8.67 -3.39
N SER A 164 8.50 -9.83 -3.90
CA SER A 164 9.90 -10.29 -3.81
C SER A 164 10.87 -9.27 -4.41
N SER A 165 10.53 -8.73 -5.57
CA SER A 165 11.39 -7.75 -6.23
C SER A 165 11.47 -6.41 -5.50
N LEU A 166 10.40 -5.99 -4.82
CA LEU A 166 10.43 -4.81 -3.92
C LEU A 166 11.30 -5.06 -2.69
N GLN A 167 11.28 -6.28 -2.13
CA GLN A 167 12.12 -6.63 -0.97
C GLN A 167 13.61 -6.58 -1.32
N GLU A 168 14.01 -7.00 -2.53
CA GLU A 168 15.39 -6.90 -3.03
C GLU A 168 15.91 -5.46 -3.17
N LEU A 169 15.01 -4.47 -3.25
CA LEU A 169 15.38 -3.07 -3.27
C LEU A 169 15.79 -2.54 -1.89
N ASN A 170 15.48 -3.25 -0.80
CA ASN A 170 15.67 -2.81 0.58
C ASN A 170 15.14 -1.38 0.79
N MET A 171 13.96 -1.11 0.25
CA MET A 171 13.34 0.21 0.30
C MET A 171 12.86 0.51 1.72
N ASP A 172 13.43 1.56 2.32
CA ASP A 172 12.95 2.05 3.60
C ASP A 172 11.55 2.68 3.48
N LEU A 173 10.90 2.85 4.64
CA LEU A 173 9.52 3.33 4.69
C LEU A 173 9.37 4.75 4.15
N SER A 174 10.38 5.61 4.30
CA SER A 174 10.33 6.99 3.83
C SER A 174 10.32 7.06 2.30
N ALA A 175 11.20 6.30 1.65
CA ALA A 175 11.25 6.16 0.21
C ALA A 175 9.94 5.55 -0.32
N PHE A 176 9.44 4.49 0.32
CA PHE A 176 8.14 3.89 -0.02
C PHE A 176 7.00 4.91 0.05
N SER A 177 6.96 5.71 1.11
CA SER A 177 5.91 6.71 1.30
C SER A 177 5.94 7.78 0.22
N CYS A 178 7.13 8.21 -0.20
CA CYS A 178 7.27 9.15 -1.30
C CYS A 178 6.82 8.54 -2.63
N ILE A 179 7.18 7.28 -2.92
CA ILE A 179 6.74 6.57 -4.13
C ILE A 179 5.21 6.42 -4.14
N ALA A 180 4.59 6.03 -3.03
CA ALA A 180 3.14 5.96 -2.92
C ALA A 180 2.48 7.33 -3.14
N ALA A 181 3.02 8.40 -2.55
CA ALA A 181 2.51 9.76 -2.78
C ALA A 181 2.69 10.21 -4.25
N LEU A 182 3.79 9.82 -4.92
CA LEU A 182 4.00 10.11 -6.33
C LEU A 182 3.02 9.35 -7.23
N VAL A 183 2.71 8.09 -6.93
CA VAL A 183 1.68 7.32 -7.64
C VAL A 183 0.31 8.01 -7.55
N MET A 184 -0.02 8.53 -6.36
CA MET A 184 -1.24 9.30 -6.10
C MET A 184 -1.25 10.66 -6.83
N VAL A 185 -0.14 11.40 -6.78
CA VAL A 185 0.03 12.73 -7.38
C VAL A 185 0.76 12.59 -8.72
N THR A 186 0.06 12.03 -9.69
CA THR A 186 0.53 11.92 -11.08
C THR A 186 -0.48 12.60 -12.00
N GLU A 187 0.00 13.29 -13.03
CA GLU A 187 -0.85 13.94 -14.02
C GLU A 187 -1.80 12.92 -14.69
N ARG A 188 -3.08 13.28 -14.78
CA ARG A 188 -4.14 12.48 -15.40
C ARG A 188 -4.96 13.37 -16.34
N HIS A 189 -5.53 12.76 -17.38
CA HIS A 189 -6.46 13.46 -18.27
C HIS A 189 -7.72 13.88 -17.50
N GLY A 190 -8.24 15.07 -17.76
CA GLY A 190 -9.45 15.60 -17.09
C GLY A 190 -9.21 16.46 -15.86
N LEU A 191 -7.96 16.66 -15.43
CA LEU A 191 -7.61 17.58 -14.35
C LEU A 191 -8.03 19.03 -14.66
N LYS A 192 -8.67 19.69 -13.69
CA LYS A 192 -9.05 21.10 -13.74
C LYS A 192 -7.87 22.02 -13.42
N GLU A 193 -7.01 21.63 -12.49
CA GLU A 193 -5.81 22.38 -12.08
C GLU A 193 -4.52 21.58 -12.26
N PRO A 194 -4.13 21.18 -13.49
CA PRO A 194 -2.97 20.32 -13.73
C PRO A 194 -1.66 20.91 -13.20
N LYS A 195 -1.50 22.24 -13.23
CA LYS A 195 -0.32 22.93 -12.69
C LYS A 195 -0.14 22.74 -11.18
N ARG A 196 -1.23 22.71 -10.40
CA ARG A 196 -1.14 22.51 -8.94
C ARG A 196 -0.73 21.07 -8.61
N VAL A 197 -1.20 20.12 -9.41
CA VAL A 197 -0.79 18.71 -9.31
C VAL A 197 0.69 18.56 -9.66
N GLU A 198 1.16 19.22 -10.73
CA GLU A 198 2.58 19.24 -11.13
C GLU A 198 3.48 19.85 -10.04
N GLU A 199 3.08 20.98 -9.44
CA GLU A 199 3.80 21.61 -8.33
C GLU A 199 3.90 20.68 -7.10
N LEU A 200 2.80 20.01 -6.75
CA LEU A 200 2.77 19.05 -5.65
C LEU A 200 3.68 17.84 -5.96
N GLN A 201 3.63 17.32 -7.18
CA GLN A 201 4.50 16.24 -7.62
C GLN A 201 5.98 16.65 -7.56
N ALA A 202 6.33 17.86 -8.02
CA ALA A 202 7.70 18.37 -7.99
C ALA A 202 8.25 18.47 -6.56
N ARG A 203 7.42 18.87 -5.60
CA ARG A 203 7.76 18.88 -4.17
C ARG A 203 8.05 17.46 -3.66
N LEU A 204 7.20 16.49 -3.97
CA LEU A 204 7.39 15.09 -3.58
C LEU A 204 8.66 14.47 -4.20
N VAL A 205 8.95 14.76 -5.47
CA VAL A 205 10.18 14.33 -6.13
C VAL A 205 11.41 14.92 -5.45
N THR A 206 11.35 16.19 -5.06
CA THR A 206 12.43 16.85 -4.33
C THR A 206 12.68 16.18 -2.98
N SER A 207 11.61 15.93 -2.20
CA SER A 207 11.73 15.23 -0.92
C SER A 207 12.29 13.81 -1.06
N LEU A 208 11.90 13.06 -2.10
CA LEU A 208 12.48 11.74 -2.37
C LEU A 208 13.98 11.82 -2.69
N LYS A 209 14.40 12.79 -3.52
CA LYS A 209 15.80 12.99 -3.87
C LYS A 209 16.65 13.34 -2.65
N GLU A 210 16.15 14.22 -1.79
CA GLU A 210 16.80 14.59 -0.52
C GLU A 210 16.95 13.38 0.41
N HIS A 211 15.88 12.59 0.57
CA HIS A 211 15.93 11.36 1.38
C HIS A 211 16.96 10.35 0.85
N VAL A 212 16.96 10.07 -0.46
CA VAL A 212 17.96 9.17 -1.07
C VAL A 212 19.38 9.73 -0.93
N ALA A 213 19.56 11.04 -0.98
CA ALA A 213 20.88 11.65 -0.81
C ALA A 213 21.43 11.47 0.61
N LEU A 214 20.56 11.47 1.63
CA LEU A 214 20.91 11.27 3.04
C LEU A 214 21.12 9.79 3.38
N SER A 215 20.30 8.90 2.82
CA SER A 215 20.33 7.46 3.15
C SER A 215 21.36 6.66 2.35
N THR A 216 21.81 7.17 1.20
CA THR A 216 22.65 6.40 0.26
C THR A 216 23.98 7.11 -0.05
N PRO A 217 25.14 6.41 -0.03
CA PRO A 217 26.43 6.97 -0.43
C PRO A 217 26.43 7.47 -1.88
N THR A 218 27.20 8.54 -2.14
CA THR A 218 27.26 9.30 -3.40
C THR A 218 27.30 8.48 -4.70
N PRO A 219 28.08 7.37 -4.83
CA PRO A 219 28.09 6.60 -6.08
C PRO A 219 26.81 5.77 -6.31
N ALA A 220 26.02 5.48 -5.28
CA ALA A 220 24.85 4.59 -5.36
C ALA A 220 23.50 5.34 -5.43
N ARG A 221 23.46 6.66 -5.19
CA ARG A 221 22.22 7.47 -5.15
C ARG A 221 21.42 7.42 -6.45
N SER A 222 22.08 7.70 -7.58
CA SER A 222 21.43 7.73 -8.90
C SER A 222 20.90 6.35 -9.31
N ALA A 223 21.68 5.30 -9.00
CA ALA A 223 21.27 3.92 -9.24
C ALA A 223 20.06 3.53 -8.40
N GLN A 224 20.00 3.94 -7.12
CA GLN A 224 18.87 3.64 -6.24
C GLN A 224 17.59 4.33 -6.69
N LEU A 225 17.65 5.62 -7.05
CA LEU A 225 16.48 6.33 -7.57
C LEU A 225 15.98 5.71 -8.89
N SER A 226 16.89 5.37 -9.80
CA SER A 226 16.55 4.70 -11.06
C SER A 226 15.91 3.33 -10.84
N ARG A 227 16.40 2.56 -9.87
CA ARG A 227 15.82 1.25 -9.48
C ARG A 227 14.42 1.39 -8.90
N LEU A 228 14.18 2.40 -8.05
CA LEU A 228 12.86 2.70 -7.48
C LEU A 228 11.86 3.08 -8.56
N LEU A 229 12.22 4.05 -9.42
CA LEU A 229 11.36 4.51 -10.50
C LEU A 229 11.12 3.41 -11.56
N GLY A 230 12.11 2.53 -11.76
CA GLY A 230 12.00 1.36 -12.64
C GLY A 230 10.93 0.34 -12.22
N LYS A 231 10.40 0.42 -10.98
CA LYS A 231 9.27 -0.41 -10.53
C LYS A 231 7.90 0.12 -10.95
N LEU A 232 7.79 1.40 -11.32
CA LEU A 232 6.51 2.00 -11.70
C LEU A 232 5.92 1.41 -13.00
N PRO A 233 6.69 1.07 -14.06
CA PRO A 233 6.14 0.38 -15.22
C PRO A 233 5.61 -1.02 -14.89
N GLU A 234 6.32 -1.76 -14.04
CA GLU A 234 5.90 -3.09 -13.56
C GLU A 234 4.58 -2.99 -12.78
N LEU A 235 4.46 -1.99 -11.88
CA LEU A 235 3.23 -1.68 -11.16
C LEU A 235 2.05 -1.40 -12.10
N ARG A 236 2.26 -0.64 -13.18
CA ARG A 236 1.21 -0.36 -14.17
C ARG A 236 0.72 -1.64 -14.86
N SER A 237 1.63 -2.56 -15.21
CA SER A 237 1.28 -3.86 -15.78
C SER A 237 0.39 -4.68 -14.82
N LEU A 238 0.75 -4.71 -13.54
CA LEU A 238 -0.05 -5.39 -12.51
C LEU A 238 -1.45 -4.78 -12.35
N CYS A 239 -1.59 -3.47 -12.51
CA CYS A 239 -2.89 -2.82 -12.43
C CYS A 239 -3.79 -3.20 -13.60
N THR A 240 -3.23 -3.28 -14.81
CA THR A 240 -3.96 -3.81 -15.97
C THR A 240 -4.46 -5.23 -15.73
N GLN A 241 -3.63 -6.10 -15.14
CA GLN A 241 -4.05 -7.46 -14.76
C GLN A 241 -5.15 -7.46 -13.70
N GLY A 242 -5.07 -6.56 -12.71
CA GLY A 242 -6.12 -6.39 -11.70
C GLY A 242 -7.46 -5.95 -12.32
N LEU A 243 -7.44 -5.00 -13.25
CA LEU A 243 -8.63 -4.59 -14.00
C LEU A 243 -9.20 -5.74 -14.84
N GLN A 244 -8.35 -6.50 -15.53
CA GLN A 244 -8.75 -7.70 -16.26
C GLN A 244 -9.38 -8.74 -15.33
N ARG A 245 -8.85 -8.91 -14.12
CA ARG A 245 -9.40 -9.82 -13.12
C ARG A 245 -10.78 -9.37 -12.65
N ILE A 246 -10.93 -8.08 -12.33
CA ILE A 246 -12.23 -7.50 -11.95
C ILE A 246 -13.24 -7.70 -13.09
N PHE A 247 -12.85 -7.43 -14.33
CA PHE A 247 -13.70 -7.63 -15.51
C PHE A 247 -14.12 -9.08 -15.67
N TYR A 248 -13.19 -10.02 -15.54
CA TYR A 248 -13.48 -11.46 -15.60
C TYR A 248 -14.51 -11.88 -14.55
N LEU A 249 -14.35 -11.43 -13.30
CA LEU A 249 -15.29 -11.75 -12.22
C LEU A 249 -16.68 -11.14 -12.45
N LYS A 250 -16.75 -9.94 -13.05
CA LYS A 250 -18.02 -9.33 -13.47
C LYS A 250 -18.71 -10.15 -14.57
N LEU A 251 -17.96 -10.75 -15.49
CA LEU A 251 -18.51 -11.65 -16.51
C LEU A 251 -18.95 -12.99 -15.93
N GLU A 252 -18.27 -13.46 -14.88
CA GLU A 252 -18.63 -14.69 -14.17
C GLU A 252 -19.95 -14.55 -13.41
N ASP A 253 -20.28 -13.34 -12.96
CA ASP A 253 -21.56 -12.93 -12.37
C ASP A 253 -22.02 -13.82 -11.19
N LEU A 254 -21.05 -14.35 -10.43
CA LEU A 254 -21.34 -15.11 -9.21
C LEU A 254 -21.83 -14.20 -8.07
N VAL A 255 -21.28 -12.99 -8.02
CA VAL A 255 -21.56 -11.96 -7.03
C VAL A 255 -21.41 -10.59 -7.71
N PRO A 256 -22.37 -9.66 -7.53
CA PRO A 256 -22.26 -8.35 -8.14
C PRO A 256 -21.13 -7.53 -7.49
N PRO A 257 -20.38 -6.73 -8.27
CA PRO A 257 -19.36 -5.84 -7.73
C PRO A 257 -19.98 -4.75 -6.85
N PRO A 258 -19.34 -4.35 -5.74
CA PRO A 258 -19.75 -3.19 -4.96
C PRO A 258 -19.83 -1.91 -5.84
N PRO A 259 -20.83 -1.03 -5.66
CA PRO A 259 -21.04 0.13 -6.52
C PRO A 259 -19.82 1.06 -6.66
N MET A 260 -19.04 1.18 -5.59
CA MET A 260 -17.81 2.00 -5.58
C MET A 260 -16.70 1.40 -6.45
N LEU A 261 -16.54 0.07 -6.48
CA LEU A 261 -15.58 -0.60 -7.35
C LEU A 261 -16.07 -0.63 -8.80
N ASP A 262 -17.39 -0.70 -9.00
CA ASP A 262 -17.99 -0.66 -10.31
C ASP A 262 -17.78 0.71 -10.98
N LYS A 263 -18.03 1.81 -10.25
CA LYS A 263 -17.75 3.17 -10.70
C LYS A 263 -16.26 3.34 -11.04
N LEU A 264 -15.38 2.96 -10.12
CA LEU A 264 -13.94 3.04 -10.31
C LEU A 264 -13.48 2.32 -11.59
N PHE A 265 -13.99 1.10 -11.80
CA PHE A 265 -13.66 0.30 -12.97
C PHE A 265 -14.06 1.00 -14.28
N LEU A 266 -15.24 1.61 -14.33
CA LEU A 266 -15.72 2.34 -15.51
C LEU A 266 -14.89 3.59 -15.80
N ASP A 267 -14.53 4.35 -14.76
CA ASP A 267 -13.79 5.61 -14.91
C ASP A 267 -12.30 5.40 -15.28
N THR A 268 -11.76 4.19 -15.05
CA THR A 268 -10.35 3.87 -15.32
C THR A 268 -10.13 3.30 -16.73
N LEU A 269 -11.19 2.98 -17.47
CA LEU A 269 -11.07 2.36 -18.79
C LEU A 269 -10.99 3.41 -19.92
N PRO A 270 -9.99 3.34 -20.81
CA PRO A 270 -9.72 4.39 -21.79
C PRO A 270 -10.58 4.32 -23.06
N PHE A 271 -11.84 3.85 -22.98
CA PHE A 271 -12.70 3.67 -24.16
C PHE A 271 -13.78 4.75 -24.31
#